data_AF-A0A7S0FCE9-F1
#
_entry.id   AF-A0A7S0FCE9-F1
#
_cell.length_a   1.000
_cell.length_b   1.000
_cell.length_c   1.000
_cell.angle_alpha   90.00
_cell.angle_beta   90.00
_cell.angle_gamma   90.00
#
_symmetry.space_group_name_H-M   'P 1'
#
loop_
_entity.id
_entity.type
_entity.pdbx_description
1 polymer ?
#
loop_
_entity_poly.entity_id
_entity_poly.type
_entity_poly.pdbx_seq_one_letter_code
_entity_poly.pdbx_strand_id
1 'polypeptide(L)'
;VRLPVPEGYAHNARKGVAFLRYMAEHHGGAAFCIKADDDVYWRPEALLRTLQQRTPFRYIWGFLDLNSPVPRQERDAFFHSKDEWPDDIFPPYPRGVLRVLSM
;
A
#
# COMPACT_ATOMS: atom_id res chain seq x y z
N VAL A 1 2.86 15.94 -9.48
CA VAL A 1 3.79 15.09 -10.26
C VAL A 1 3.00 13.98 -10.93
N ARG A 2 3.35 13.63 -12.17
CA ARG A 2 2.77 12.47 -12.87
C ARG A 2 3.87 11.43 -13.06
N LEU A 3 3.64 10.21 -12.57
CA LEU A 3 4.61 9.12 -12.68
C LEU A 3 4.41 8.34 -14.00
N PRO A 4 5.46 7.78 -14.61
CA PRO A 4 5.39 7.13 -15.93
C PRO A 4 4.86 5.68 -15.83
N VAL A 5 3.67 5.49 -15.25
CA VAL A 5 3.00 4.19 -15.15
C VAL A 5 1.62 4.30 -15.79
N PRO A 6 1.23 3.38 -16.71
CA PRO A 6 -0.12 3.37 -17.26
C PRO A 6 -1.18 3.21 -16.17
N GLU A 7 -2.34 3.83 -16.37
CA GLU A 7 -3.47 3.69 -15.46
C GLU A 7 -4.16 2.33 -15.62
N GLY A 8 -4.73 1.84 -14.52
CA GLY A 8 -5.45 0.57 -14.46
C GLY A 8 -5.09 -0.29 -13.24
N TYR A 9 -6.04 -1.13 -12.83
CA TYR A 9 -5.91 -1.99 -11.63
C TYR A 9 -4.72 -2.96 -11.71
N ALA A 10 -4.50 -3.57 -12.89
CA ALA A 10 -3.37 -4.47 -13.13
C ALA A 10 -1.99 -3.79 -12.95
N HIS A 11 -1.95 -2.45 -12.91
CA HIS A 11 -0.72 -1.67 -12.73
C HIS A 11 -0.56 -1.12 -11.31
N ASN A 12 -1.47 -1.41 -10.38
CA ASN A 12 -1.41 -0.87 -9.02
C ASN A 12 -0.10 -1.20 -8.29
N ALA A 13 0.44 -2.41 -8.46
CA ALA A 13 1.75 -2.76 -7.90
C ALA A 13 2.88 -1.88 -8.47
N ARG A 14 2.89 -1.67 -9.80
CA ARG A 14 3.88 -0.80 -10.48
C ARG A 14 3.74 0.66 -10.05
N LYS A 15 2.51 1.17 -9.94
CA LYS A 15 2.22 2.51 -9.40
C LYS A 15 2.75 2.65 -7.98
N GLY A 16 2.54 1.64 -7.13
CA GLY A 16 3.05 1.59 -5.76
C GLY A 16 4.58 1.68 -5.69
N VAL A 17 5.29 0.90 -6.50
CA VAL A 17 6.76 0.96 -6.57
C VAL A 17 7.25 2.31 -7.09
N ALA A 18 6.63 2.85 -8.15
CA ALA A 18 6.98 4.16 -8.69
C ALA A 18 6.78 5.28 -7.66
N PHE A 19 5.69 5.23 -6.90
CA PHE A 19 5.41 6.18 -5.82
C PHE A 19 6.48 6.10 -4.72
N LEU A 20 6.81 4.90 -4.25
CA LEU A 20 7.83 4.72 -3.21
C LEU A 20 9.21 5.21 -3.67
N ARG A 21 9.57 4.95 -4.94
CA ARG A 21 10.80 5.47 -5.53
C ARG A 21 10.83 6.99 -5.55
N TYR A 22 9.76 7.62 -6.02
CA TYR A 22 9.61 9.07 -6.03
C TYR A 22 9.75 9.66 -4.61
N MET A 23 9.12 9.03 -3.61
CA MET A 23 9.23 9.46 -2.21
C MET A 23 10.66 9.36 -1.68
N ALA A 24 11.38 8.28 -1.99
CA ALA A 24 12.77 8.12 -1.58
C ALA A 24 13.69 9.16 -2.25
N GLU A 25 13.49 9.46 -3.53
CA GLU A 25 14.33 10.38 -4.32
C GLU A 25 14.10 11.85 -3.97
N HIS A 26 12.86 12.24 -3.65
CA HIS A 26 12.49 13.65 -3.46
C HIS A 26 12.10 14.02 -2.03
N HIS A 27 11.80 13.04 -1.19
CA HIS A 27 11.27 13.24 0.16
C HIS A 27 11.93 12.33 1.21
N GLY A 28 13.21 11.96 1.01
CA GLY A 28 13.97 11.10 1.93
C GLY A 28 14.16 11.66 3.34
N GLY A 29 13.84 12.94 3.58
CA GLY A 29 13.82 13.55 4.92
C GLY A 29 12.46 13.47 5.65
N ALA A 30 11.42 12.91 5.02
CA ALA A 30 10.15 12.70 5.68
C ALA A 30 10.28 11.61 6.75
N ALA A 31 9.56 11.71 7.87
CA ALA A 31 9.53 10.64 8.88
C ALA A 31 8.56 9.50 8.51
N PHE A 32 7.47 9.86 7.84
CA PHE A 32 6.42 8.93 7.43
C PHE A 32 5.92 9.27 6.03
N CYS A 33 5.49 8.24 5.31
CA CYS A 33 4.79 8.33 4.04
C CYS A 33 3.37 7.78 4.22
N ILE A 34 2.36 8.56 3.82
CA ILE A 34 0.95 8.17 3.84
C ILE A 34 0.52 7.94 2.39
N LYS A 35 0.02 6.74 2.09
CA LYS A 35 -0.69 6.43 0.84
C LYS A 35 -2.17 6.21 1.19
N ALA A 36 -3.05 6.91 0.51
CA ALA A 36 -4.49 6.68 0.55
C ALA A 36 -5.03 6.55 -0.88
N ASP A 37 -6.14 5.84 -1.02
CA ASP A 37 -6.94 5.86 -2.25
C ASP A 37 -7.79 7.15 -2.29
N ASP A 38 -8.19 7.61 -3.48
CA ASP A 38 -8.86 8.90 -3.70
C ASP A 38 -10.37 8.86 -3.40
N ASP A 39 -10.93 7.67 -3.18
CA ASP A 39 -12.30 7.40 -2.76
C ASP A 39 -12.43 7.20 -1.23
N VAL A 40 -11.37 7.50 -0.47
CA VAL A 40 -11.32 7.31 0.98
C VAL A 40 -11.33 8.64 1.72
N TYR A 41 -12.27 8.78 2.68
CA TYR A 41 -12.15 9.79 3.72
C TYR A 41 -11.33 9.26 4.90
N TRP A 42 -10.27 9.98 5.27
CA TRP A 42 -9.49 9.72 6.48
C TRP A 42 -9.44 10.99 7.35
N ARG A 43 -9.19 10.82 8.65
CA ARG A 43 -9.17 11.91 9.64
C ARG A 43 -7.74 12.43 9.85
N PRO A 44 -7.31 13.54 9.21
CA PRO A 44 -5.89 13.84 9.13
C PRO A 44 -5.28 14.24 10.47
N GLU A 45 -5.97 15.06 11.24
CA GLU A 45 -5.48 15.51 12.53
C GLU A 45 -5.23 14.34 13.49
N ALA A 46 -6.16 13.39 13.58
CA ALA A 46 -6.05 12.23 14.46
C ALA A 46 -4.88 11.32 14.06
N LEU A 47 -4.71 11.10 12.75
CA LEU A 47 -3.58 10.30 12.24
C LEU A 47 -2.25 11.00 12.51
N LEU A 48 -2.14 12.30 12.22
CA LEU A 48 -0.90 13.06 12.45
C LEU A 48 -0.52 13.09 13.93
N ARG A 49 -1.48 13.30 14.84
CA ARG A 49 -1.24 13.22 16.30
C ARG A 49 -0.73 11.83 16.71
N THR A 50 -1.27 10.78 16.10
CA THR A 50 -0.80 9.41 16.35
C THR A 50 0.64 9.22 15.88
N LEU A 51 0.96 9.67 14.66
CA LEU A 51 2.30 9.51 14.08
C LEU A 51 3.37 10.31 14.82
N GLN A 52 3.03 11.48 15.38
CA GLN A 52 3.93 12.26 16.23
C GLN A 52 4.41 11.50 17.48
N GLN A 53 3.67 10.48 17.91
CA GLN A 53 4.01 9.65 19.07
C GLN A 53 4.73 8.34 18.70
N ARG A 54 5.03 8.11 17.41
CA ARG A 54 5.65 6.88 16.93
C ARG A 54 7.09 7.14 16.51
N THR A 55 7.95 6.17 16.82
CA THR A 55 9.31 6.13 16.25
C THR A 55 9.21 5.76 14.77
N PRO A 56 9.74 6.57 13.84
CA PRO A 56 9.73 6.28 12.41
C PRO A 56 10.81 5.23 12.08
N PHE A 57 10.70 4.03 12.64
CA PHE A 57 11.64 2.94 12.38
C PHE A 57 10.90 1.62 12.26
N ARG A 58 11.00 0.99 11.08
CA ARG A 58 10.30 -0.27 10.74
C ARG A 58 8.81 -0.22 11.06
N TYR A 59 8.21 0.96 10.89
CA TYR A 59 6.82 1.21 11.24
C TYR A 59 5.93 1.01 10.01
N ILE A 60 4.89 0.19 10.19
CA ILE A 60 3.80 0.02 9.22
C ILE A 60 2.50 0.19 9.99
N TRP A 61 1.59 0.99 9.44
CA TRP A 61 0.24 1.16 10.00
C TRP A 61 -0.81 1.19 8.90
N GLY A 62 -1.98 0.66 9.22
CA GLY A 62 -3.10 0.52 8.31
C GLY A 62 -3.94 -0.69 8.69
N PHE A 63 -4.84 -1.09 7.81
CA PHE A 63 -5.63 -2.30 8.02
C PHE A 63 -4.84 -3.52 7.55
N LEU A 64 -4.11 -4.15 8.47
CA LEU A 64 -3.26 -5.30 8.19
C LEU A 64 -4.10 -6.56 7.99
N ASP A 65 -3.91 -7.20 6.85
CA ASP A 65 -4.37 -8.55 6.58
C ASP A 65 -3.20 -9.51 6.75
N LEU A 66 -3.37 -10.53 7.58
CA LEU A 66 -2.31 -11.46 7.95
C LEU A 66 -2.49 -12.84 7.32
N ASN A 67 -3.65 -13.13 6.74
CA ASN A 67 -4.01 -14.47 6.27
C ASN A 67 -5.00 -14.41 5.10
N SER A 68 -4.77 -13.49 4.17
CA SER A 68 -5.69 -13.27 3.04
C SER A 68 -5.58 -14.42 2.04
N PRO A 69 -6.68 -15.14 1.73
CA PRO A 69 -6.66 -16.18 0.72
C PRO A 69 -6.47 -15.57 -0.68
N VAL A 70 -5.72 -16.26 -1.53
CA VAL A 70 -5.53 -15.85 -2.92
C VAL A 70 -6.79 -16.17 -3.72
N PRO A 71 -7.46 -15.19 -4.36
CA PRO A 71 -8.67 -15.45 -5.14
C PRO A 71 -8.39 -16.34 -6.35
N ARG A 72 -9.10 -17.47 -6.44
CA ARG A 72 -8.92 -18.50 -7.51
C ARG A 72 -10.07 -18.58 -8.50
N GLN A 73 -11.09 -17.75 -8.34
CA GLN A 73 -12.23 -17.72 -9.26
C GLN A 73 -11.94 -16.70 -10.36
N GLU A 74 -11.95 -17.10 -11.64
CA GLU A 74 -11.62 -16.22 -12.79
C GLU A 74 -12.51 -14.97 -12.89
N ARG A 75 -13.70 -15.00 -12.28
CA ARG A 75 -14.62 -13.85 -12.23
C ARG A 75 -14.30 -12.85 -11.12
N ASP A 76 -13.39 -13.20 -10.21
CA ASP A 76 -12.93 -12.30 -9.15
C ASP A 76 -12.01 -11.23 -9.76
N ALA A 77 -12.25 -9.96 -9.40
CA ALA A 77 -11.43 -8.83 -9.87
C ALA A 77 -9.95 -8.92 -9.45
N PHE A 78 -9.65 -9.76 -8.45
CA PHE A 78 -8.32 -9.99 -7.91
C PHE A 78 -7.84 -11.44 -8.15
N PHE A 79 -8.42 -12.14 -9.12
CA PHE A 79 -8.02 -13.49 -9.52
C PHE A 79 -6.51 -13.60 -9.77
N HIS A 80 -5.92 -14.67 -9.25
CA HIS A 80 -4.57 -15.11 -9.62
C HIS A 80 -4.58 -16.61 -9.90
N SER A 81 -3.96 -17.01 -11.01
CA SER A 81 -3.74 -18.42 -11.31
C SER A 81 -2.68 -19.04 -10.39
N LYS A 82 -2.63 -20.37 -10.32
CA LYS A 82 -1.59 -21.10 -9.56
C LYS A 82 -0.20 -20.94 -10.19
N ASP A 83 -0.13 -20.71 -11.50
CA ASP A 83 1.12 -20.48 -12.21
C ASP A 83 1.70 -19.09 -11.91
N GLU A 84 0.85 -18.07 -11.75
CA GLU A 84 1.27 -16.71 -11.37
C GLU A 84 1.58 -16.58 -9.87
N TRP A 85 0.80 -17.26 -9.02
CA TRP A 85 0.98 -17.27 -7.58
C TRP A 85 0.71 -18.68 -7.01
N PRO A 86 1.75 -19.44 -6.64
CA PRO A 86 1.59 -20.85 -6.26
C PRO A 86 0.92 -21.05 -4.89
N ASP A 87 1.13 -20.13 -3.93
CA ASP A 87 0.65 -20.29 -2.56
C ASP A 87 -0.85 -19.98 -2.41
N ASP A 88 -1.50 -20.54 -1.39
CA ASP A 88 -2.94 -20.29 -1.16
C ASP A 88 -3.24 -19.01 -0.37
N ILE A 89 -2.22 -18.42 0.24
CA ILE A 89 -2.34 -17.27 1.14
C ILE A 89 -1.32 -16.21 0.72
N PHE A 90 -1.74 -14.94 0.70
CA PHE A 90 -0.83 -13.82 0.51
C PHE A 90 0.00 -13.54 1.77
N PRO A 91 1.26 -13.07 1.65
CA PRO A 91 2.03 -12.63 2.80
C PRO A 91 1.32 -11.45 3.48
N PRO A 92 1.57 -11.19 4.77
CA PRO A 92 0.96 -10.08 5.49
C PRO A 92 1.11 -8.74 4.77
N TYR A 93 0.02 -7.98 4.63
CA TYR A 93 0.03 -6.68 3.95
C TYR A 93 -1.01 -5.71 4.50
N PRO A 94 -0.76 -4.40 4.45
CA PRO A 94 -1.81 -3.40 4.68
C PRO A 94 -2.74 -3.34 3.45
N ARG A 95 -4.05 -3.46 3.67
CA ARG A 95 -5.08 -3.30 2.63
C ARG A 95 -5.07 -1.89 2.02
N GLY A 96 -5.67 -1.76 0.83
CA GLY A 96 -5.51 -0.62 -0.09
C GLY A 96 -5.93 0.76 0.45
N VAL A 97 -6.95 0.77 1.32
CA VAL A 97 -7.68 1.96 1.79
C VAL A 97 -6.76 3.11 2.21
N LEU A 98 -5.91 2.85 3.22
CA LEU A 98 -4.90 3.79 3.68
C LEU A 98 -3.81 3.02 4.40
N ARG A 99 -2.55 3.39 4.12
CA ARG A 99 -1.38 2.85 4.81
C ARG A 99 -0.33 3.91 5.09
N VAL A 100 0.41 3.70 6.17
CA VAL A 100 1.54 4.52 6.57
C VAL A 100 2.78 3.65 6.67
N LEU A 101 3.88 4.16 6.16
CA LEU A 101 5.21 3.57 6.26
C LEU A 101 6.15 4.58 6.92
N SER A 102 7.02 4.16 7.84
CA SER A 102 8.21 4.96 8.16
C SER A 102 9.09 5.05 6.93
N MET A 103 9.63 6.24 6.68
CA MET A 103 10.57 6.52 5.60
C MET A 103 12.02 6.42 6.07
#